data_AF-A0A8T4ZF23-F1
#
_entry.id   AF-A0A8T4ZF23-F1
#
_cell.length_a   1.000
_cell.length_b   1.000
_cell.length_c   1.000
_cell.angle_alpha   90.00
_cell.angle_beta   90.00
_cell.angle_gamma   90.00
#
_symmetry.space_group_name_H-M   'P 1'
#
loop_
_entity.id
_entity.type
_entity.pdbx_description
1 polymer ?
#
loop_
_entity_poly.entity_id
_entity_poly.type
_entity_poly.pdbx_seq_one_letter_code
_entity_poly.pdbx_strand_id
1 'polypeptide(L)' 'MLCLSCIRICPMGVYENKEGLISPVNVNNCINCHACEVACPVDAITLKN' A
#
# COMPACT_ATOMS: atom_id res chain seq x y z
N MET A 1 -11.93 -9.30 -7.70
CA MET A 1 -11.27 -8.17 -8.39
C MET A 1 -10.17 -7.63 -7.48
N LEU A 2 -8.95 -7.44 -7.99
CA LEU A 2 -7.86 -6.84 -7.21
C LEU A 2 -7.97 -5.32 -7.24
N CYS A 3 -7.88 -4.66 -6.08
CA CYS A 3 -8.06 -3.21 -5.97
C CYS A 3 -6.82 -2.43 -6.45
N LEU A 4 -5.63 -2.84 -6.00
CA LEU A 4 -4.31 -2.25 -6.32
C LEU A 4 -4.16 -0.75 -5.97
N SER A 5 -5.08 -0.15 -5.19
CA SER A 5 -5.02 1.28 -4.85
C SER A 5 -3.72 1.66 -4.14
N CYS A 6 -3.24 0.83 -3.21
CA CYS A 6 -2.00 1.08 -2.49
C CYS A 6 -0.75 1.09 -3.37
N ILE A 7 -0.76 0.34 -4.48
CA ILE A 7 0.35 0.34 -5.46
C ILE A 7 0.30 1.61 -6.30
N ARG A 8 -0.90 2.03 -6.74
CA ARG A 8 -1.06 3.22 -7.60
C ARG A 8 -0.81 4.54 -6.86
N ILE A 9 -1.26 4.63 -5.60
CA ILE A 9 -1.22 5.88 -4.84
C ILE A 9 0.12 6.09 -4.12
N CYS A 10 0.91 5.03 -3.91
CA CYS A 10 2.16 5.14 -3.15
C CYS A 10 3.31 5.59 -4.06
N PRO A 11 3.77 6.85 -3.99
CA PRO A 11 4.90 7.31 -4.80
C PRO A 11 6.22 6.65 -4.39
N MET A 12 6.28 6.10 -3.17
CA MET A 12 7.47 5.46 -2.61
C MET A 12 7.63 3.99 -3.05
N GLY A 13 6.67 3.45 -3.80
CA GLY A 13 6.73 2.07 -4.31
C GLY A 13 6.78 1.02 -3.20
N VAL A 14 6.05 1.23 -2.09
CA VAL A 14 6.08 0.34 -0.92
C VAL A 14 5.47 -1.04 -1.23
N TYR A 15 4.41 -1.09 -2.02
CA TYR A 15 3.62 -2.30 -2.28
C TYR A 15 3.85 -2.85 -3.70
N GLU A 16 3.84 -4.18 -3.83
CA GLU A 16 3.97 -4.89 -5.09
C GLU A 16 2.89 -5.99 -5.19
N ASN A 17 2.43 -6.30 -6.41
CA ASN A 17 1.54 -7.43 -6.67
C ASN A 17 2.36 -8.63 -7.16
N LYS A 18 2.39 -9.70 -6.36
CA LYS A 18 2.99 -10.98 -6.68
C LYS A 18 1.89 -12.01 -6.90
N GLU A 19 1.59 -12.31 -8.15
CA GLU A 19 0.64 -13.36 -8.55
C GLU A 19 -0.76 -13.24 -7.91
N GLY A 20 -1.23 -12.00 -7.71
CA GLY A 20 -2.54 -11.71 -7.12
C GLY A 20 -2.50 -11.46 -5.60
N LEU A 21 -1.34 -11.58 -4.97
CA LEU A 21 -1.12 -11.18 -3.59
C LEU A 21 -0.39 -9.83 -3.55
N ILE A 22 -0.97 -8.86 -2.82
CA ILE A 22 -0.30 -7.58 -2.59
C ILE A 22 0.57 -7.69 -1.33
N SER A 23 1.86 -7.39 -1.47
CA SER A 23 2.83 -7.45 -0.38
C SER A 23 3.60 -6.13 -0.23
N PRO A 24 3.89 -5.68 1.00
CA PRO A 24 4.82 -4.58 1.24
C PRO A 24 6.25 -5.06 1.04
N VAL A 25 6.92 -4.58 -0.01
CA VAL A 25 8.29 -4.99 -0.38
C VAL A 25 9.35 -3.93 -0.04
N ASN A 26 8.97 -2.65 0.02
CA ASN A 26 9.86 -1.53 0.31
C ASN A 26 9.37 -0.70 1.50
N VAL A 27 8.99 -1.36 2.60
CA VAL A 27 8.45 -0.69 3.80
C VAL A 27 9.37 0.39 4.38
N ASN A 28 10.69 0.24 4.22
CA ASN A 28 11.67 1.24 4.66
C ASN A 28 11.57 2.57 3.88
N ASN A 29 10.95 2.57 2.70
CA ASN A 29 10.70 3.79 1.92
C ASN A 29 9.41 4.50 2.35
N CYS A 30 8.61 3.91 3.25
CA CYS A 30 7.39 4.53 3.73
C CYS A 30 7.72 5.81 4.50
N ILE A 31 7.13 6.93 4.07
CA ILE A 31 7.28 8.25 4.72
C ILE A 31 6.10 8.60 5.63
N ASN A 32 5.23 7.63 5.94
CA ASN A 32 4.02 7.82 6.74
C ASN A 32 3.12 8.97 6.25
N CYS A 33 2.88 9.05 4.93
CA CYS A 33 1.97 10.04 4.36
C CYS A 33 0.48 9.68 4.47
N HIS A 34 0.15 8.47 4.96
CA HIS A 34 -1.22 7.94 5.12
C HIS A 34 -2.07 7.81 3.84
N ALA A 35 -1.54 8.12 2.65
CA ALA A 35 -2.31 8.06 1.40
C ALA A 35 -2.83 6.66 1.06
N CYS A 36 -2.05 5.60 1.33
CA CYS A 36 -2.48 4.22 1.07
C CYS A 36 -3.58 3.73 2.04
N GLU A 37 -3.59 4.24 3.27
CA GLU A 37 -4.61 3.95 4.28
C GLU A 37 -5.94 4.57 3.87
N VAL A 38 -5.96 5.89 3.58
CA VAL A 38 -7.17 6.61 3.15
C VAL A 38 -7.73 6.09 1.83
N ALA A 39 -6.87 5.67 0.89
CA ALA A 39 -7.31 5.16 -0.41
C ALA A 39 -7.79 3.69 -0.39
N CYS A 40 -7.66 2.99 0.73
CA CYS A 40 -8.06 1.59 0.82
C CYS A 40 -9.57 1.47 1.07
N PRO A 41 -10.39 0.96 0.12
CA PRO A 41 -11.85 0.91 0.29
C PRO A 41 -12.31 -0.14 1.31
N VAL A 42 -11.38 -0.95 1.84
CA VAL A 42 -11.65 -2.06 2.75
C VAL A 42 -10.76 -2.01 3.99
N ASP A 43 -10.11 -0.85 4.24
CA ASP A 43 -9.28 -0.60 5.42
C ASP A 43 -8.22 -1.69 5.71
N ALA A 44 -7.65 -2.29 4.66
CA ALA A 44 -6.68 -3.40 4.77
C ALA A 44 -5.26 -2.95 5.18
N ILE A 45 -5.04 -1.65 5.35
CA ILE A 45 -3.73 -1.06 5.62
C ILE A 45 -3.84 -0.19 6.87
N THR A 46 -2.93 -0.38 7.81
CA THR A 46 -2.79 0.47 9.00
C THR A 46 -1.31 0.81 9.17
N LEU A 47 -0.99 2.09 9.29
CA LEU A 47 0.37 2.54 9.63
C LEU A 47 0.49 2.66 11.15
N LYS A 48 1.50 2.02 11.73
CA LYS A 48 1.82 2.14 13.16
C LYS A 48 3.02 3.07 13.33
N ASN A 49 2.88 4.04 14.22
CA ASN A 49 3.97 4.88 14.70
C ASN A 49 4.93 4.11 15.61
#